data_AF-T0KCM2-F1
#
_entry.id   AF-T0KCM2-F1
#
_cell.length_a   1.000
_cell.length_b   1.000
_cell.length_c   1.000
_cell.angle_alpha   90.00
_cell.angle_beta   90.00
_cell.angle_gamma   90.00
#
_symmetry.space_group_name_H-M   'P 1'
#
loop_
_entity.id
_entity.type
_entity.pdbx_description
1 polymer ?
#
loop_
_entity_poly.entity_id
_entity_poly.type
_entity_poly.pdbx_seq_one_letter_code
_entity_poly.pdbx_strand_id
1 'polypeptide(L)' 'MSSGDTFLARLCEQAERYDEMVGYMKEVAKLGGELSVDERNLLSVAYKNVVGTRRASWRIISSN' A
#
# COMPACT_ATOMS: atom_id res chain seq x y z
N MET A 1 -18.65 3.05 4.03
CA MET A 1 -17.53 3.92 4.45
C MET A 1 -16.18 3.52 3.82
N SER A 2 -16.11 2.81 2.66
CA SER A 2 -14.83 2.47 1.97
C SER A 2 -14.22 3.65 1.16
N SER A 3 -15.05 4.60 0.71
CA SER A 3 -14.63 5.63 -0.24
C SER A 3 -13.62 6.67 0.29
N GLY A 4 -13.53 6.87 1.61
CA GLY A 4 -12.59 7.82 2.21
C GLY A 4 -11.15 7.27 2.26
N ASP A 5 -10.99 6.05 2.74
CA ASP A 5 -9.68 5.41 2.84
C ASP A 5 -9.05 5.15 1.48
N THR A 6 -9.86 4.76 0.48
CA THR A 6 -9.40 4.60 -0.90
C THR A 6 -8.98 5.92 -1.54
N PHE A 7 -9.66 7.04 -1.22
CA PHE A 7 -9.24 8.38 -1.66
C PHE A 7 -7.89 8.78 -1.03
N LEU A 8 -7.74 8.59 0.28
CA LEU A 8 -6.49 8.89 0.98
C LEU A 8 -5.34 8.00 0.48
N ALA A 9 -5.60 6.73 0.18
CA ALA A 9 -4.63 5.83 -0.41
C ALA A 9 -4.11 6.34 -1.77
N ARG A 10 -5.00 6.85 -2.64
CA ARG A 10 -4.58 7.45 -3.92
C ARG A 10 -3.77 8.75 -3.73
N LEU A 11 -4.09 9.55 -2.73
CA LEU A 11 -3.30 10.73 -2.39
C LEU A 11 -1.89 10.33 -1.90
N CYS A 12 -1.80 9.30 -1.05
CA CYS A 12 -0.53 8.74 -0.61
C CYS A 12 0.28 8.17 -1.78
N GLU A 13 -0.37 7.50 -2.73
CA GLU A 13 0.27 7.00 -3.96
C GLU A 13 0.90 8.14 -4.76
N GLN A 14 0.17 9.25 -4.98
CA GLN A 14 0.70 10.44 -5.66
C GLN A 14 1.84 11.12 -4.90
N ALA A 15 1.83 11.03 -3.58
CA ALA A 15 2.87 11.60 -2.72
C ALA A 15 4.03 10.62 -2.40
N GLU A 16 4.03 9.42 -2.99
CA GLU A 16 4.99 8.34 -2.70
C GLU A 16 5.08 7.94 -1.21
N ARG A 17 4.02 8.20 -0.43
CA ARG A 17 3.92 7.89 1.01
C ARG A 17 3.33 6.50 1.23
N TYR A 18 4.03 5.47 0.74
CA TYR A 18 3.50 4.10 0.68
C TYR A 18 3.27 3.44 2.06
N ASP A 19 4.04 3.80 3.10
CA ASP A 19 3.80 3.28 4.45
C ASP A 19 2.43 3.72 5.00
N GLU A 20 1.99 4.95 4.70
CA GLU A 20 0.64 5.43 5.07
C GLU A 20 -0.44 4.85 4.17
N MET A 21 -0.16 4.71 2.88
CA MET A 21 -1.05 4.03 1.94
C MET A 21 -1.39 2.61 2.43
N VAL A 22 -0.42 1.87 2.98
CA VAL A 22 -0.65 0.56 3.60
C VAL A 22 -1.60 0.66 4.79
N GLY A 23 -1.53 1.72 5.59
CA GLY A 23 -2.45 1.99 6.69
C GLY A 23 -3.90 2.07 6.22
N TYR A 24 -4.18 2.95 5.26
CA TYR A 24 -5.53 3.11 4.72
C TYR A 24 -6.05 1.84 4.04
N MET A 25 -5.22 1.17 3.23
CA MET A 25 -5.64 -0.06 2.54
C MET A 25 -5.85 -1.25 3.48
N LYS A 26 -5.22 -1.26 4.67
CA LYS A 26 -5.54 -2.23 5.72
C LYS A 26 -6.95 -2.01 6.28
N GLU A 27 -7.34 -0.76 6.50
CA GLU A 27 -8.70 -0.46 6.99
C GLU A 27 -9.75 -0.87 5.96
N VAL A 28 -9.52 -0.59 4.67
CA VAL A 28 -10.38 -1.08 3.57
C VAL A 28 -10.50 -2.61 3.59
N ALA A 29 -9.39 -3.34 3.77
CA ALA A 29 -9.40 -4.80 3.82
C ALA A 29 -10.13 -5.36 5.06
N LYS A 30 -10.14 -4.64 6.19
CA LYS A 30 -10.82 -5.05 7.43
C LYS A 30 -12.33 -4.87 7.38
N LEU A 31 -12.87 -4.13 6.41
CA LEU A 31 -14.33 -3.95 6.25
C LEU A 31 -15.07 -5.26 5.91
N GLY A 32 -14.34 -6.35 5.61
CA GLY A 32 -14.89 -7.71 5.53
C GLY A 32 -15.67 -8.01 4.25
N GLY A 33 -15.79 -7.05 3.34
CA GLY A 33 -16.37 -7.22 2.01
C GLY A 33 -15.35 -7.69 0.96
N GLU A 34 -15.85 -8.20 -0.16
CA GLU A 34 -15.00 -8.50 -1.31
C GLU A 34 -14.39 -7.22 -1.88
N LEU A 35 -13.06 -7.20 -2.03
CA LEU A 35 -12.36 -6.05 -2.59
C LEU A 35 -12.60 -5.96 -4.09
N SER A 36 -12.98 -4.78 -4.54
CA SER A 36 -13.03 -4.44 -5.97
C SER A 36 -11.65 -4.60 -6.62
N VAL A 37 -11.63 -4.67 -7.95
CA VAL A 37 -10.37 -4.72 -8.72
C VAL A 37 -9.47 -3.54 -8.36
N ASP A 38 -10.04 -2.34 -8.25
CA ASP A 38 -9.33 -1.13 -7.90
C ASP A 38 -8.72 -1.18 -6.50
N GLU A 39 -9.49 -1.63 -5.50
CA GLU A 39 -8.99 -1.76 -4.12
C GLU A 39 -7.87 -2.81 -4.02
N ARG A 40 -7.99 -3.94 -4.73
CA ARG A 40 -6.92 -4.95 -4.80
C ARG A 40 -5.65 -4.41 -5.45
N ASN A 41 -5.79 -3.58 -6.48
CA ASN A 41 -4.67 -2.93 -7.14
C ASN A 41 -3.97 -1.95 -6.18
N LEU A 42 -4.72 -1.08 -5.50
CA LEU A 42 -4.17 -0.15 -4.52
C LEU A 42 -3.46 -0.88 -3.36
N LEU A 43 -4.07 -1.96 -2.84
CA LEU A 43 -3.46 -2.80 -1.81
C LEU A 43 -2.13 -3.40 -2.31
N SER A 44 -2.10 -3.88 -3.55
CA SER A 44 -0.90 -4.43 -4.16
C SER A 44 0.20 -3.39 -4.34
N VAL A 45 -0.13 -2.19 -4.83
CA VAL A 45 0.81 -1.08 -5.01
C VAL A 45 1.42 -0.66 -3.68
N ALA A 46 0.59 -0.49 -2.65
CA ALA A 46 1.04 -0.08 -1.32
C ALA A 46 2.11 -1.03 -0.75
N TYR A 47 1.81 -2.32 -0.69
CA TYR A 47 2.74 -3.31 -0.13
C TYR A 47 3.96 -3.59 -1.01
N LYS A 48 3.81 -3.61 -2.34
CA LYS A 48 4.94 -3.83 -3.25
C LYS A 48 6.01 -2.76 -3.09
N ASN A 49 5.61 -1.49 -2.95
CA ASN A 49 6.56 -0.40 -2.76
C ASN A 49 7.25 -0.48 -1.39
N VAL A 50 6.48 -0.61 -0.30
CA VAL A 50 7.04 -0.71 1.06
C VAL A 50 8.04 -1.87 1.19
N VAL A 51 7.67 -3.07 0.73
CA VAL A 51 8.54 -4.25 0.77
C VAL A 51 9.68 -4.13 -0.23
N GLY A 52 9.42 -3.55 -1.41
CA GLY A 52 10.41 -3.32 -2.46
C GLY A 52 11.59 -2.49 -1.96
N THR A 53 11.31 -1.37 -1.30
CA THR A 53 12.32 -0.49 -0.69
C THR A 53 13.17 -1.25 0.34
N ARG A 54 12.53 -1.97 1.28
CA ARG A 54 13.24 -2.76 2.30
C ARG A 54 14.11 -3.87 1.68
N ARG A 55 13.62 -4.55 0.64
CA ARG A 55 14.39 -5.56 -0.10
C ARG A 55 15.58 -4.95 -0.83
N ALA A 56 15.43 -3.76 -1.41
CA ALA A 56 16.54 -3.06 -2.05
C ALA A 56 17.63 -2.73 -1.00
N SER A 57 17.25 -2.18 0.15
CA SER A 57 18.17 -1.94 1.26
C SER A 57 18.86 -3.23 1.73
N TRP A 58 18.12 -4.32 1.89
CA TRP A 58 18.69 -5.60 2.28
C TRP A 58 19.74 -6.10 1.29
N ARG A 59 19.46 -6.04 -0.03
CA ARG A 59 20.45 -6.45 -1.04
C ARG A 59 21.73 -5.64 -0.92
N ILE A 60 21.63 -4.32 -0.73
CA ILE A 60 22.81 -3.46 -0.58
C ILE A 60 23.64 -3.89 0.64
N ILE A 61 22.99 -4.16 1.77
CA ILE A 61 23.66 -4.58 3.00
C ILE A 61 24.28 -5.97 2.85
N SER A 62 23.57 -6.93 2.23
CA SER A 62 24.03 -8.32 2.10
C SER A 62 25.04 -8.55 0.98
N SER A 63 25.26 -7.56 0.10
CA SER A 63 26.25 -7.63 -0.99
C SER A 63 27.65 -7.21 -0.54
N ASN A 64 27.82 -6.87 0.75
CA ASN A 64 29.04 -6.37 1.35
C ASN A 64 29.61 -7.36 2.37
#